data_AF-A0A948J7H0-F1
#
_entry.id   AF-A0A948J7H0-F1
#
_cell.length_a   1.000
_cell.length_b   1.000
_cell.length_c   1.000
_cell.angle_alpha   90.00
_cell.angle_beta   90.00
_cell.angle_gamma   90.00
#
_symmetry.space_group_name_H-M   'P 1'
#
loop_
_entity.id
_entity.type
_entity.pdbx_description
1 polymer ?
#
loop_
_entity_poly.entity_id
_entity_poly.type
_entity_poly.pdbx_seq_one_letter_code
_entity_poly.pdbx_strand_id
1 'polypeptide(L)'
;RVAMFCTGGIRCEKSTALLKSHGFDEVFHLEGGILKYLETVPEEASRWQGDCFVFDERVSVGHGLAPGHHQLCRSCRMPLGEAERASPHFVRGVSCPYCHGTRSAEQERALAERQRQMDLAEQRGQPHLGARQPGALLRSITREEIADGDDSA
;
A
#
# COMPACT_ATOMS: atom_id res chain seq x y z
N ARG A 1 -3.15 28.87 11.50
CA ARG A 1 -2.29 28.15 10.51
C ARG A 1 -2.40 26.63 10.62
N VAL A 2 -2.80 25.95 9.55
CA VAL A 2 -2.86 24.49 9.38
C VAL A 2 -1.95 24.09 8.22
N ALA A 3 -1.05 23.13 8.43
CA ALA A 3 -0.21 22.55 7.38
C ALA A 3 -0.49 21.06 7.27
N MET A 4 -0.82 20.59 6.06
CA MET A 4 -1.20 19.20 5.80
C MET A 4 -0.25 18.54 4.81
N PHE A 5 -0.10 17.23 4.93
CA PHE A 5 0.65 16.43 3.98
C PHE A 5 0.05 15.03 3.89
N CYS A 6 0.24 14.40 2.74
CA CYS A 6 -0.06 13.00 2.50
C CYS A 6 0.97 12.44 1.53
N THR A 7 0.97 11.13 1.28
CA THR A 7 1.99 10.44 0.46
C THR A 7 2.29 11.18 -0.86
N GLY A 8 1.27 11.42 -1.69
CA GLY A 8 1.43 12.06 -3.01
C GLY A 8 0.63 13.36 -3.22
N GLY A 9 0.22 14.05 -2.15
CA GLY A 9 -0.46 15.36 -2.25
C GLY A 9 -1.98 15.33 -2.53
N ILE A 10 -2.48 14.41 -3.36
CA ILE A 10 -3.87 14.42 -3.87
C ILE A 10 -4.98 14.51 -2.80
N ARG A 11 -4.79 13.86 -1.63
CA ARG A 11 -5.77 13.96 -0.53
C ARG A 11 -5.78 15.35 0.08
N CYS A 12 -4.61 15.95 0.22
CA CYS A 12 -4.46 17.28 0.81
C CYS A 12 -4.97 18.39 -0.12
N GLU A 13 -4.89 18.22 -1.44
CA GLU A 13 -5.51 19.16 -2.39
C GLU A 13 -7.02 19.29 -2.11
N LYS A 14 -7.71 18.16 -1.99
CA LYS A 14 -9.15 18.11 -1.67
C LYS A 14 -9.44 18.64 -0.26
N SER A 15 -8.67 18.21 0.74
CA SER A 15 -8.87 18.64 2.13
C SER A 15 -8.60 20.13 2.35
N THR A 16 -7.62 20.71 1.63
CA THR A 16 -7.35 22.15 1.68
C THR A 16 -8.54 22.94 1.15
N ALA A 17 -9.12 22.53 0.01
CA ALA A 17 -10.31 23.17 -0.54
C ALA A 17 -11.50 23.09 0.44
N LEU A 18 -11.71 21.92 1.05
CA LEU A 18 -12.76 21.71 2.04
C LEU A 18 -12.60 22.62 3.26
N LEU A 19 -11.41 22.66 3.87
CA LEU A 19 -11.16 23.51 5.04
C LEU A 19 -11.34 25.00 4.71
N LYS A 20 -10.89 25.44 3.53
CA LYS A 20 -11.14 26.81 3.08
C LYS A 20 -12.64 27.11 2.95
N SER A 21 -13.43 26.18 2.42
CA SER A 21 -14.90 26.37 2.36
C SER A 21 -15.58 26.44 3.73
N HIS A 22 -14.94 25.91 4.78
CA HIS A 22 -15.41 26.00 6.16
C HIS A 22 -14.89 27.24 6.91
N GLY A 23 -14.26 28.20 6.21
CA GLY A 23 -13.80 29.46 6.81
C GLY A 23 -12.43 29.40 7.47
N PHE A 24 -11.62 28.39 7.15
CA PHE A 24 -10.21 28.36 7.58
C PHE A 24 -9.34 29.09 6.54
N ASP A 25 -8.81 30.25 6.90
CA ASP A 25 -8.08 31.10 5.95
C ASP A 25 -6.63 30.66 5.74
N GLU A 26 -5.96 30.18 6.79
CA GLU A 26 -4.54 29.84 6.77
C GLU A 26 -4.30 28.33 6.65
N VAL A 27 -4.72 27.74 5.53
CA VAL A 27 -4.57 26.30 5.24
C VAL A 27 -3.56 26.09 4.11
N PHE A 28 -2.52 25.33 4.40
CA PHE A 28 -1.42 25.00 3.49
C PHE A 28 -1.31 23.48 3.35
N HIS A 29 -0.81 23.02 2.20
CA HIS A 29 -0.41 21.63 2.04
C HIS A 29 0.98 21.53 1.41
N LEU A 30 1.63 20.39 1.65
CA LEU A 30 2.88 20.03 0.99
C LEU A 30 2.60 19.65 -0.47
N GLU A 31 2.99 20.52 -1.39
CA GLU A 31 2.84 20.29 -2.84
C GLU A 31 3.62 19.04 -3.27
N GLY A 32 2.98 18.14 -4.02
CA GLY A 32 3.55 16.84 -4.40
C GLY A 32 3.68 15.83 -3.25
N GLY A 33 3.30 16.20 -2.03
CA GLY A 33 3.27 15.32 -0.87
C GLY A 33 4.64 14.88 -0.37
N ILE A 34 4.64 13.85 0.48
CA ILE A 34 5.85 13.32 1.12
C ILE A 34 6.82 12.76 0.07
N LEU A 35 6.34 12.15 -1.02
CA LEU A 35 7.23 11.57 -2.03
C LEU A 35 8.10 12.63 -2.71
N LYS A 36 7.50 13.75 -3.18
CA LYS A 36 8.28 14.86 -3.76
C LYS A 36 9.26 15.46 -2.74
N TYR A 37 8.86 15.51 -1.46
CA TYR A 37 9.73 15.96 -0.39
C TYR A 37 10.96 15.05 -0.18
N LEU A 38 10.76 13.74 -0.10
CA LEU A 38 11.84 12.76 0.06
C LEU A 38 12.78 12.67 -1.15
N GLU A 39 12.27 13.03 -2.33
CA GLU A 39 13.03 13.11 -3.59
C GLU A 39 13.91 14.37 -3.66
N THR A 40 13.40 15.51 -3.19
CA THR A 40 14.01 16.82 -3.50
C THR A 40 14.71 17.49 -2.32
N VAL A 41 14.35 17.13 -1.08
CA VAL A 41 14.96 17.70 0.13
C VAL A 41 16.10 16.79 0.60
N PRO A 42 17.34 17.32 0.73
CA PRO A 42 18.46 16.57 1.28
C PRO A 42 18.16 16.03 2.68
N GLU A 43 18.63 14.82 2.99
CA GLU A 43 18.35 14.14 4.26
C GLU A 43 18.87 14.94 5.46
N GLU A 44 20.00 15.62 5.33
CA GLU A 44 20.59 16.45 6.39
C GLU A 44 19.76 17.70 6.71
N ALA A 45 18.93 18.14 5.77
CA ALA A 45 18.01 19.27 5.93
C ALA A 45 16.55 18.79 6.17
N SER A 46 16.33 17.49 6.18
CA SER A 46 15.02 16.88 6.29
C SER A 46 14.47 16.93 7.71
N ARG A 47 13.16 17.08 7.82
CA ARG A 47 12.41 16.89 9.07
C ARG A 47 11.66 15.56 9.10
N TRP A 48 11.76 14.77 8.04
CA TRP A 48 11.12 13.47 7.94
C TRP A 48 11.89 12.45 8.78
N GLN A 49 11.17 11.49 9.39
CA GLN A 49 11.73 10.43 10.22
C GLN A 49 11.10 9.10 9.84
N GLY A 50 11.92 8.07 9.67
CA GLY A 50 11.49 6.75 9.23
C GLY A 50 11.11 6.70 7.75
N ASP A 51 10.26 5.73 7.38
CA ASP A 51 9.83 5.53 6.00
C ASP A 51 8.43 6.09 5.73
N CYS A 52 8.18 6.47 4.47
CA CYS A 52 6.85 6.81 3.97
C CYS A 52 6.13 5.57 3.42
N PHE A 53 4.95 5.26 3.95
CA PHE A 53 4.12 4.16 3.44
C PHE A 53 3.64 4.42 2.00
N VAL A 54 3.76 3.39 1.13
CA VAL A 54 3.29 3.39 -0.26
C VAL A 54 2.37 2.21 -0.53
N PHE A 55 1.41 2.40 -1.43
CA PHE A 55 0.31 1.46 -1.70
C PHE A 55 0.67 0.43 -2.77
N ASP A 56 1.86 -0.14 -2.69
CA ASP A 56 2.35 -1.20 -3.58
C ASP A 56 3.25 -2.18 -2.82
N GLU A 57 3.85 -3.12 -3.54
CA GLU A 57 4.65 -4.20 -2.96
C GLU A 57 5.93 -3.73 -2.24
N ARG A 58 6.38 -2.48 -2.46
CA ARG A 58 7.50 -1.88 -1.71
C ARG A 58 7.13 -1.60 -0.25
N VAL A 59 5.84 -1.41 0.05
CA VAL A 59 5.28 -1.09 1.37
C VAL A 59 5.69 0.27 1.93
N SER A 60 6.97 0.61 1.87
CA SER A 60 7.48 1.90 2.31
C SER A 60 8.67 2.36 1.46
N VAL A 61 8.95 3.66 1.48
CA VAL A 61 10.13 4.27 0.86
C VAL A 61 10.78 5.30 1.79
N GLY A 62 12.11 5.36 1.78
CA GLY A 62 12.90 6.35 2.52
C GLY A 62 13.32 7.55 1.66
N HIS A 63 14.34 8.28 2.13
CA HIS A 63 14.98 9.35 1.36
C HIS A 63 15.52 8.85 0.02
N GLY A 64 15.46 9.70 -1.00
CA GLY A 64 15.80 9.32 -2.39
C GLY A 64 14.82 8.31 -3.00
N LEU A 65 13.65 8.11 -2.37
CA LEU A 65 12.63 7.12 -2.77
C LEU A 65 13.14 5.68 -2.78
N ALA A 66 14.21 5.41 -2.01
CA ALA A 66 14.75 4.07 -1.86
C ALA A 66 13.69 3.15 -1.19
N PRO A 67 13.51 1.91 -1.66
CA PRO A 67 12.62 0.95 -1.01
C PRO A 67 13.00 0.77 0.47
N GLY A 68 12.00 0.86 1.35
CA GLY A 68 12.20 0.66 2.79
C GLY A 68 12.29 -0.81 3.17
N HIS A 69 12.34 -1.06 4.48
CA HIS A 69 12.54 -2.41 5.03
C HIS A 69 11.26 -3.10 5.50
N HIS A 70 10.10 -2.48 5.26
CA HIS A 70 8.81 -2.98 5.73
C HIS A 70 8.24 -4.04 4.78
N GLN A 71 7.48 -4.98 5.34
CA GLN A 71 6.69 -5.96 4.59
C GLN A 71 5.24 -5.96 5.07
N LEU A 72 4.29 -6.24 4.18
CA LEU A 72 2.90 -6.35 4.59
C LEU A 72 2.61 -7.73 5.18
N CYS A 73 1.99 -7.77 6.35
CA CYS A 73 1.32 -8.98 6.81
C CYS A 73 0.23 -9.36 5.80
N ARG A 74 0.33 -10.54 5.20
CA ARG A 74 -0.67 -11.00 4.21
C ARG A 74 -1.99 -11.45 4.84
N SER A 75 -2.13 -11.38 6.17
CA SER A 75 -3.36 -11.67 6.89
C SER A 75 -4.13 -10.40 7.30
N CYS A 76 -3.46 -9.40 7.88
CA CYS A 76 -4.11 -8.18 8.38
C CYS A 76 -3.68 -6.89 7.67
N ARG A 77 -2.73 -6.96 6.71
CA ARG A 77 -2.20 -5.81 5.97
C ARG A 77 -1.46 -4.77 6.82
N MET A 78 -1.09 -5.10 8.06
CA MET A 78 -0.19 -4.27 8.84
C MET A 78 1.22 -4.28 8.24
N PRO A 79 1.88 -3.11 8.06
CA PRO A 79 3.31 -3.04 7.78
C PRO A 79 4.11 -3.61 8.95
N LEU A 80 5.10 -4.44 8.65
CA LEU A 80 5.95 -5.12 9.62
C LEU A 80 7.41 -4.75 9.36
N GLY A 81 8.06 -4.15 10.35
CA GLY A 81 9.49 -3.95 10.37
C GLY A 81 10.22 -5.23 10.79
N GLU A 82 11.52 -5.11 11.04
CA GLU A 82 12.35 -6.25 11.42
C GLU A 82 11.95 -6.84 12.78
N ALA A 83 11.66 -5.98 13.76
CA ALA A 83 11.26 -6.41 15.10
C ALA A 83 9.96 -7.23 15.08
N GLU A 84 8.96 -6.79 14.31
CA GLU A 84 7.70 -7.52 14.18
C GLU A 84 7.88 -8.86 13.47
N ARG A 85 8.75 -8.92 12.45
CA ARG A 85 9.07 -10.16 11.74
C ARG A 85 9.88 -11.16 12.57
N ALA A 86 10.65 -10.68 13.55
CA ALA A 86 11.41 -11.52 14.47
C ALA A 86 10.55 -12.10 15.62
N SER A 87 9.31 -11.64 15.77
CA SER A 87 8.41 -12.11 16.82
C SER A 87 8.01 -13.58 16.65
N PRO A 88 7.84 -14.36 17.74
CA PRO A 88 7.32 -15.73 17.67
C PRO A 88 5.89 -15.82 17.10
N HIS A 89 5.15 -14.72 17.07
CA HIS A 89 3.79 -14.65 16.50
C HIS A 89 3.77 -14.38 14.99
N PHE A 90 4.94 -14.11 14.40
CA PHE A 90 5.07 -13.94 12.96
C PHE A 90 5.18 -15.27 12.25
N VAL A 91 4.22 -15.53 11.37
CA VAL A 91 4.23 -16.66 10.45
C VAL A 91 3.96 -16.09 9.07
N ARG A 92 4.95 -16.17 8.17
CA ARG A 92 4.87 -15.60 6.81
C ARG A 92 3.57 -16.06 6.14
N GLY A 93 2.81 -15.10 5.64
CA GLY A 93 1.54 -15.36 4.97
C GLY A 93 0.31 -15.54 5.87
N VAL A 94 0.49 -15.82 7.17
CA VAL A 94 -0.58 -16.32 8.07
C VAL A 94 -0.86 -15.38 9.23
N SER A 95 0.15 -14.95 9.97
CA SER A 95 -0.03 -14.12 11.18
C SER A 95 1.14 -13.19 11.43
N CYS A 96 0.89 -12.20 12.29
CA CYS A 96 1.90 -11.29 12.82
C CYS A 96 1.56 -10.94 14.28
N PRO A 97 2.42 -10.21 15.01
CA PRO A 97 2.18 -9.84 16.40
C PRO A 97 0.88 -9.10 16.63
N TYR A 98 0.39 -8.36 15.62
CA TYR A 98 -0.82 -7.56 15.74
C TYR A 98 -2.11 -8.33 15.47
N CYS A 99 -2.05 -9.49 14.79
CA CYS A 99 -3.25 -10.23 14.39
C CYS A 99 -3.24 -11.70 14.78
N HIS A 100 -2.20 -12.17 15.46
CA HIS A 100 -2.15 -13.53 15.97
C HIS A 100 -3.36 -13.80 16.88
N GLY A 101 -3.99 -14.97 16.72
CA GLY A 101 -5.20 -15.34 17.46
C GLY A 101 -6.49 -14.62 17.03
N THR A 102 -6.45 -13.73 16.03
CA THR A 102 -7.66 -13.03 15.54
C THR A 102 -8.37 -13.74 14.39
N ARG A 103 -7.81 -14.85 13.90
CA ARG A 103 -8.33 -15.64 12.78
C ARG A 103 -8.86 -16.96 13.29
N SER A 104 -9.94 -17.46 12.68
CA SER A 104 -10.41 -18.81 12.95
C SER A 104 -9.43 -19.85 12.40
N ALA A 105 -9.45 -21.06 12.94
CA ALA A 105 -8.60 -22.15 12.46
C ALA A 105 -8.81 -22.43 10.94
N GLU A 106 -10.00 -22.21 10.42
CA GLU A 106 -10.29 -22.32 8.99
C GLU A 106 -9.61 -21.21 8.18
N GLN A 107 -9.70 -19.96 8.63
CA GLN A 107 -9.04 -18.83 8.00
C GLN A 107 -7.52 -19.00 8.01
N GLU A 108 -6.94 -19.49 9.10
CA GLU A 108 -5.50 -19.76 9.19
C GLU A 108 -5.06 -20.83 8.19
N ARG A 109 -5.83 -21.92 8.04
CA ARG A 109 -5.56 -22.95 7.01
C ARG A 109 -5.60 -22.35 5.60
N ALA A 110 -6.59 -21.53 5.28
CA ALA A 110 -6.70 -20.89 3.97
C ALA A 110 -5.54 -19.92 3.69
N LEU A 111 -5.13 -19.15 4.70
CA LEU A 111 -3.98 -18.23 4.60
C LEU A 111 -2.66 -19.00 4.40
N ALA A 112 -2.47 -20.10 5.13
CA ALA A 112 -1.31 -20.96 5.02
C ALA A 112 -1.24 -21.61 3.63
N GLU A 113 -2.37 -22.10 3.11
CA GLU A 113 -2.44 -22.68 1.78
C GLU A 113 -2.14 -21.65 0.69
N ARG A 114 -2.69 -20.43 0.79
CA ARG A 114 -2.33 -19.34 -0.13
C ARG A 114 -0.82 -19.07 -0.11
N GLN A 115 -0.21 -19.00 1.08
CA GLN A 115 1.24 -18.78 1.18
C GLN A 115 2.03 -19.93 0.54
N ARG A 116 1.60 -21.18 0.76
CA ARG A 116 2.18 -22.36 0.14
C ARG A 116 2.18 -22.29 -1.38
N GLN A 117 1.05 -21.85 -1.98
CA GLN A 117 0.94 -21.70 -3.43
C GLN A 117 1.85 -20.56 -3.97
N MET A 118 1.98 -19.47 -3.22
CA MET A 118 2.94 -18.41 -3.54
C MET A 118 4.38 -18.93 -3.54
N ASP A 119 4.76 -19.70 -2.52
CA ASP A 119 6.12 -20.23 -2.37
C ASP A 119 6.46 -21.24 -3.47
N LEU A 120 5.49 -22.10 -3.83
CA LEU A 120 5.66 -23.04 -4.94
C LEU A 120 5.82 -22.34 -6.28
N ALA A 121 5.11 -21.23 -6.51
CA ALA A 121 5.25 -20.45 -7.74
C ALA A 121 6.61 -19.73 -7.79
N GLU A 122 7.06 -19.16 -6.67
CA GLU A 122 8.39 -18.54 -6.52
C GLU A 122 9.50 -19.56 -6.81
N GLN A 123 9.41 -20.77 -6.25
CA GLN A 123 10.35 -21.87 -6.54
C GLN A 123 10.38 -22.29 -8.01
N ARG A 124 9.25 -22.15 -8.72
CA ARG A 124 9.14 -22.45 -10.16
C ARG A 124 9.55 -21.28 -11.05
N GLY A 125 9.85 -20.10 -10.48
CA GLY A 125 10.08 -18.87 -11.24
C GLY A 125 8.84 -18.40 -12.01
N GLN A 126 7.64 -18.77 -11.55
CA GLN A 126 6.37 -18.46 -12.21
C GLN A 126 5.65 -17.31 -11.49
N PRO A 127 4.97 -16.42 -12.22
CA PRO A 127 4.10 -15.44 -11.58
C PRO A 127 2.95 -16.17 -10.88
N HIS A 128 2.58 -15.72 -9.68
CA HIS A 128 1.39 -16.17 -8.96
C HIS A 128 0.33 -15.06 -8.90
N LEU A 129 0.71 -13.89 -8.37
CA LEU A 129 -0.16 -12.72 -8.32
C LEU A 129 -0.30 -12.13 -9.73
N GLY A 130 -1.54 -11.93 -10.18
CA GLY A 130 -1.85 -11.41 -11.52
C GLY A 130 -1.54 -12.38 -12.66
N ALA A 131 -1.18 -13.63 -12.37
CA ALA A 131 -0.93 -14.63 -13.39
C ALA A 131 -2.23 -15.00 -14.12
N ARG A 132 -2.17 -15.01 -15.46
CA ARG A 132 -3.30 -15.42 -16.29
C ARG A 132 -3.51 -16.92 -16.11
N GLN A 133 -4.67 -17.31 -15.57
CA GLN A 133 -4.98 -18.74 -15.46
C GLN A 133 -5.08 -19.34 -16.86
N PRO A 134 -4.46 -20.51 -17.11
CA PRO A 134 -4.67 -21.25 -18.36
C PRO A 134 -6.17 -21.51 -18.54
N GLY A 135 -6.75 -21.01 -19.64
CA GLY A 135 -8.19 -21.14 -19.93
C GLY A 135 -9.06 -19.95 -19.50
N ALA A 136 -8.52 -18.95 -18.80
CA ALA A 136 -9.24 -17.70 -18.57
C ALA A 136 -9.27 -16.88 -19.88
N LEU A 137 -10.40 -16.94 -20.57
CA LEU A 137 -10.72 -16.06 -21.69
C LEU A 137 -10.64 -14.61 -21.18
N LEU A 138 -9.75 -13.81 -21.76
CA LEU A 138 -9.85 -12.36 -21.60
C LEU A 138 -11.15 -11.98 -22.30
N ARG A 139 -12.15 -11.51 -21.54
CA ARG A 139 -13.18 -10.66 -22.15
C ARG A 139 -12.44 -9.42 -22.63
N SER A 140 -12.15 -9.36 -23.93
CA SER A 140 -11.80 -8.10 -24.58
C SER A 140 -13.03 -7.23 -24.48
N ILE A 141 -13.02 -6.27 -23.57
CA ILE A 141 -14.02 -5.20 -23.57
C ILE A 141 -13.84 -4.49 -24.91
N THR A 142 -14.83 -4.58 -25.79
CA THR A 142 -14.77 -3.90 -27.08
C THR A 142 -14.91 -2.39 -26.83
N ARG A 143 -14.38 -1.59 -27.75
CA ARG A 143 -14.46 -0.12 -27.67
C ARG A 143 -15.92 0.40 -27.61
N GLU A 144 -16.88 -0.42 -28.05
CA GLU A 144 -18.31 -0.15 -28.02
C GLU A 144 -18.89 -0.28 -26.61
N GLU A 145 -18.49 -1.28 -25.81
CA GLU A 145 -18.96 -1.47 -24.43
C GLU A 145 -18.49 -0.37 -23.46
N ILE A 146 -17.44 0.38 -23.81
CA ILE A 146 -16.97 1.54 -23.03
C ILE A 146 -17.84 2.79 -23.31
N ALA A 147 -18.43 2.89 -24.50
CA ALA A 147 -19.21 4.06 -24.91
C ALA A 147 -20.61 4.10 -24.28
N ASP A 148 -21.20 2.94 -23.94
CA ASP A 148 -22.54 2.85 -23.35
C ASP A 148 -22.57 3.04 -21.82
N GLY A 149 -21.40 3.21 -21.18
CA GLY A 149 -21.26 3.32 -19.72
C GLY A 149 -21.30 4.74 -19.15
N ASP A 150 -21.44 5.77 -19.98
CA ASP A 150 -21.27 7.19 -19.58
C ASP A 150 -22.55 8.03 -19.70
N ASP A 151 -23.73 7.39 -19.68
CA ASP A 151 -25.02 8.09 -19.72
C ASP A 151 -25.92 7.67 -18.55
N SER A 152 -25.46 7.95 -17.32
CA SER A 152 -26.32 8.09 -16.14
C SER A 152 -25.57 8.76 -14.97
N ALA A 153 -25.40 10.08 -15.08
CA ALA A 153 -25.21 11.00 -13.96
C ALA A 153 -25.93 12.32 -14.25
#